data_AF-A0A814R1M2-F1
#
_entry.id   AF-A0A814R1M2-F1
#
_cell.length_a   1.000
_cell.length_b   1.000
_cell.length_c   1.000
_cell.angle_alpha   90.00
_cell.angle_beta   90.00
_cell.angle_gamma   90.00
#
_symmetry.space_group_name_H-M   'P 1'
#
loop_
_entity.id
_entity.type
_entity.pdbx_description
1 polymer ?
#
loop_
_entity_poly.entity_id
_entity_poly.type
_entity_poly.pdbx_seq_one_letter_code
_entity_poly.pdbx_strand_id
1 'polypeptide(L)' 'DILEKDNLNIPYDVSSIMHYPSYAFAINLRKTIQVKDKNLEFLLGNRDGLSFYDAKMANVAYKCDSK' A
#
# COMPACT_ATOMS: atom_id res chain seq x y z
N ASP A 1 -12.08 -17.23 -17.06
CA ASP A 1 -11.19 -17.23 -15.88
C ASP A 1 -10.75 -15.82 -15.50
N ILE A 2 -11.67 -15.04 -14.91
CA ILE A 2 -11.55 -13.58 -14.69
C ILE A 2 -10.79 -13.23 -13.40
N LEU A 3 -10.14 -14.20 -12.73
CA LEU A 3 -9.66 -14.04 -11.36
C LEU A 3 -8.26 -14.61 -11.14
N GLU A 4 -7.32 -14.36 -12.04
CA GLU A 4 -5.95 -14.18 -11.56
C GLU A 4 -6.00 -12.88 -10.73
N LYS A 5 -6.07 -13.00 -9.41
CA LYS A 5 -6.17 -11.86 -8.50
C LYS A 5 -4.99 -10.92 -8.79
N ASP A 6 -5.24 -9.75 -9.39
CA ASP A 6 -4.23 -8.73 -9.71
C ASP A 6 -3.36 -8.33 -8.50
N ASN A 7 -3.82 -8.61 -7.28
CA ASN A 7 -3.12 -8.30 -6.03
C ASN A 7 -2.31 -9.46 -5.43
N LEU A 8 -2.12 -10.58 -6.15
CA LEU A 8 -1.35 -11.75 -5.68
C LEU A 8 -1.82 -12.29 -4.31
N ASN A 9 -3.11 -12.12 -4.00
CA ASN A 9 -3.73 -12.47 -2.71
C ASN A 9 -3.11 -11.75 -1.49
N ILE A 10 -2.61 -10.54 -1.69
CA ILE A 10 -2.05 -9.67 -0.64
C ILE A 10 -3.06 -8.56 -0.33
N PRO A 11 -3.37 -8.28 0.96
CA PRO A 11 -4.33 -7.26 1.34
C PRO A 11 -3.81 -5.85 1.03
N TYR A 12 -4.73 -4.87 0.99
CA TYR A 12 -4.37 -3.47 0.83
C TYR A 12 -3.54 -2.98 2.03
N ASP A 13 -2.41 -2.35 1.75
CA ASP A 13 -1.49 -1.87 2.77
C ASP A 13 -1.46 -0.33 2.80
N VAL A 14 -2.05 0.24 3.86
CA VAL A 14 -2.06 1.68 4.13
C VAL A 14 -0.64 2.22 4.37
N SER A 15 0.25 1.37 4.90
CA SER A 15 1.65 1.70 5.21
C SER A 15 2.61 1.47 4.05
N SER A 16 2.13 1.00 2.90
CA SER A 16 2.96 0.77 1.72
C SER A 16 3.71 2.04 1.32
N ILE A 17 4.98 1.90 0.91
CA ILE A 17 5.75 3.03 0.37
C ILE A 17 5.13 3.60 -0.92
N MET A 18 4.34 2.78 -1.61
CA MET A 18 3.60 3.14 -2.82
C MET A 18 2.30 3.90 -2.51
N HIS A 19 1.89 3.96 -1.24
CA HIS A 19 0.69 4.68 -0.84
C HIS A 19 0.93 6.19 -0.76
N TYR A 20 0.01 6.97 -1.34
CA TYR A 20 0.04 8.43 -1.24
C TYR A 20 -0.25 8.92 0.19
N PRO A 21 0.36 10.03 0.64
CA PRO A 21 0.02 10.66 1.93
C PRO A 21 -1.38 11.29 1.89
N SER A 22 -1.95 11.62 3.05
CA SER A 22 -3.32 12.13 3.21
C SER A 22 -3.63 13.43 2.45
N TYR A 23 -2.61 14.23 2.13
CA TYR A 23 -2.74 15.53 1.43
C TYR A 23 -2.18 15.50 0.00
N ALA A 24 -1.93 14.33 -0.59
CA ALA A 24 -1.40 14.23 -1.95
C ALA A 24 -2.30 15.01 -2.94
N PHE A 25 -1.69 15.93 -3.69
CA PHE A 25 -2.36 16.78 -4.69
C PHE A 25 -3.49 17.69 -4.15
N ALA A 26 -3.54 17.93 -2.83
CA ALA A 26 -4.50 18.85 -2.27
C ALA A 26 -4.23 20.29 -2.76
N ILE A 27 -5.25 20.96 -3.30
CA ILE A 27 -5.19 22.38 -3.70
C ILE A 27 -5.42 23.30 -2.49
N ASN A 28 -5.98 22.76 -1.42
CA ASN A 28 -6.29 23.46 -0.18
C ASN A 28 -5.85 22.61 1.03
N LEU A 29 -6.10 23.10 2.24
CA LEU A 29 -5.71 22.41 3.49
C LEU A 29 -6.63 21.23 3.86
N ARG A 30 -7.31 20.61 2.90
CA ARG A 30 -8.18 19.45 3.13
C ARG A 30 -7.49 18.18 2.64
N LYS A 31 -7.65 17.11 3.42
CA LYS A 31 -7.18 15.78 3.03
C LYS A 31 -7.88 15.35 1.75
N THR A 32 -7.11 14.83 0.80
CA THR A 32 -7.62 14.21 -0.44
C THR A 32 -7.81 12.71 -0.26
N ILE A 33 -7.09 12.11 0.69
CA ILE A 33 -7.16 10.70 1.03
C ILE A 33 -7.40 10.56 2.54
N GLN A 34 -8.39 9.77 2.90
CA GLN A 34 -8.72 9.44 4.29
C GLN A 34 -8.94 7.94 4.42
N VAL A 35 -8.30 7.31 5.41
CA VAL A 35 -8.48 5.88 5.66
C VAL A 35 -9.85 5.65 6.30
N LYS A 36 -10.54 4.58 5.90
CA LYS A 36 -11.86 4.24 6.47
C LYS A 36 -11.75 3.89 7.95
N ASP A 37 -10.72 3.14 8.34
CA ASP A 37 -10.36 2.93 9.73
C ASP A 37 -9.43 4.06 10.18
N LYS A 38 -9.97 4.94 11.03
CA LYS A 38 -9.24 6.09 11.56
C LYS A 38 -8.05 5.70 12.43
N ASN A 39 -8.04 4.49 13.00
CA ASN A 39 -6.92 4.01 13.79
C ASN A 39 -5.68 3.72 12.94
N LEU A 40 -5.84 3.59 11.62
CA LEU A 40 -4.75 3.35 10.68
C LEU A 40 -4.25 4.63 9.99
N GLU A 41 -4.88 5.79 10.23
CA GLU A 41 -4.56 7.04 9.55
C GLU A 41 -3.09 7.46 9.73
N PHE A 42 -2.48 7.12 10.88
CA PHE A 42 -1.07 7.43 11.18
C PHE A 42 -0.07 6.65 10.32
N LEU A 43 -0.50 5.58 9.65
CA LEU A 43 0.34 4.77 8.76
C LEU A 43 0.53 5.39 7.37
N LEU A 44 -0.30 6.36 7.00
CA LEU A 44 -0.23 7.00 5.69
C LEU A 44 1.08 7.75 5.49
N GLY A 45 1.59 7.70 4.26
CA GLY A 45 2.73 8.51 3.84
C GLY A 45 4.08 8.00 4.33
N ASN A 46 4.20 6.70 4.64
CA ASN A 46 5.48 6.04 4.93
C ASN A 46 6.53 6.39 3.86
N ARG A 47 7.71 6.85 4.30
CA ARG A 47 8.91 7.10 3.47
C ARG A 47 10.18 6.48 4.05
N ASP A 48 10.05 5.65 5.08
CA ASP A 48 11.18 5.06 5.80
C ASP A 48 11.70 3.79 5.12
N GLY A 49 10.84 3.09 4.38
CA GLY A 49 11.21 1.90 3.63
C GLY A 49 10.02 1.06 3.19
N LEU A 50 10.32 -0.10 2.60
CA LEU A 50 9.33 -1.09 2.19
C LEU A 50 8.55 -1.60 3.42
N SER A 51 7.23 -1.65 3.30
CA SER A 51 6.42 -2.38 4.26
C SER A 51 6.60 -3.89 4.10
N PHE A 52 6.07 -4.66 5.05
CA PHE A 52 6.03 -6.12 4.92
C PHE A 52 5.28 -6.57 3.66
N TYR A 53 4.14 -5.93 3.33
CA TYR A 53 3.34 -6.34 2.18
C TYR A 53 3.93 -5.88 0.85
N ASP A 54 4.67 -4.77 0.81
CA ASP A 54 5.46 -4.38 -0.36
C ASP A 54 6.48 -5.49 -0.70
N ALA A 55 7.28 -5.90 0.28
CA ALA A 55 8.30 -6.93 0.10
C ALA A 55 7.68 -8.29 -0.24
N LYS A 56 6.58 -8.66 0.42
CA LYS A 56 5.85 -9.91 0.13
C LYS A 56 5.33 -9.92 -1.30
N MET A 57 4.75 -8.81 -1.78
CA MET A 57 4.20 -8.71 -3.12
C MET A 57 5.29 -8.85 -4.18
N ALA A 58 6.41 -8.16 -4.01
CA ALA A 58 7.57 -8.31 -4.90
C ALA A 58 8.09 -9.76 -4.90
N ASN A 59 8.24 -10.39 -3.73
CA ASN A 59 8.74 -11.77 -3.65
C ASN A 59 7.82 -12.78 -4.34
N VAL A 60 6.50 -12.66 -4.19
CA VAL A 60 5.53 -13.53 -4.87
C VAL A 60 5.53 -13.27 -6.38
N ALA A 61 5.54 -12.01 -6.80
CA ALA A 61 5.53 -11.63 -8.21
C ALA A 61 6.75 -12.18 -8.97
N TYR A 62 7.93 -12.10 -8.35
CA TYR A 62 9.20 -12.52 -8.94
C TYR A 62 9.64 -13.93 -8.54
N LYS A 63 8.80 -14.69 -7.82
CA LYS A 63 9.06 -16.09 -7.42
C LYS A 63 10.40 -16.25 -6.67
N CYS A 64 10.70 -15.32 -5.75
CA CYS A 64 11.96 -15.28 -5.02
C CYS A 64 12.19 -16.49 -4.09
N ASP A 65 11.14 -17.27 -3.82
CA ASP A 65 11.16 -18.51 -3.04
C ASP A 65 11.44 -19.76 -3.90
N SER A 66 11.44 -19.62 -5.22
CA SER A 66 11.67 -20.70 -6.18
C SER A 66 13.17 -20.88 -6.42
N LYS A 67 13.82 -21.69 -5.59
CA LYS A 67 15.18 -22.20 -5.84
C LYS A 67 15.19 -23.72 -5.86
#